data_AF-A0A497LI13-F1
#
_entry.id   AF-A0A497LI13-F1
#
_cell.length_a   1.000
_cell.length_b   1.000
_cell.length_c   1.000
_cell.angle_alpha   90.00
_cell.angle_beta   90.00
_cell.angle_gamma   90.00
#
_symmetry.space_group_name_H-M   'P 1'
#
loop_
_entity.id
_entity.type
_entity.pdbx_description
1 polymer ?
#
loop_
_entity_poly.entity_id
_entity_poly.type
_entity_poly.pdbx_seq_one_letter_code
_entity_poly.pdbx_strand_id
1 'polypeptide(L)'
;MGEILVKNGIVYDPINGIEGEQMDIAVKDGVIVEEVSPQAQVLDASGMLVMAGGVDIHAHIAGSKVNAGRLMRPEDHYRDPVPKTAYTRSGVGRTVPSIFTIGYRYAKLGYTTVIEPATPSLKTKHTHEELDDVPILDKACFPLFGSDLILLEHVKNGRIEEAAGYVAWMMEAVKGYAIKVVNP
;
A
#
# COMPACT_ATOMS: atom_id res chain seq x y z
N MET A 1 -21.32 -8.67 6.96
CA MET A 1 -20.90 -8.21 5.62
C MET A 1 -21.57 -9.13 4.60
N GLY A 2 -21.33 -8.97 3.30
CA GLY A 2 -22.00 -9.77 2.26
C GLY A 2 -21.25 -11.06 1.93
N GLU A 3 -21.97 -12.04 1.38
CA GLU A 3 -21.38 -13.18 0.68
C GLU A 3 -21.33 -12.88 -0.82
N ILE A 4 -20.20 -13.18 -1.46
CA ILE A 4 -19.96 -12.94 -2.89
C ILE A 4 -19.45 -14.24 -3.52
N LEU A 5 -19.93 -14.55 -4.71
CA LEU A 5 -19.40 -15.62 -5.56
C LEU A 5 -18.91 -15.01 -6.87
N VAL A 6 -17.60 -14.95 -7.08
CA VAL A 6 -17.01 -14.61 -8.38
C VAL A 6 -17.02 -15.88 -9.22
N LYS A 7 -17.81 -15.89 -10.29
CA LYS A 7 -18.12 -17.10 -11.05
C LYS A 7 -17.39 -17.13 -12.39
N ASN A 8 -16.95 -18.32 -12.83
CA ASN A 8 -16.40 -18.60 -14.15
C ASN A 8 -15.13 -17.82 -14.52
N GLY A 9 -14.35 -17.37 -13.53
CA GLY A 9 -13.13 -16.61 -13.76
C GLY A 9 -11.99 -17.47 -14.28
N ILE A 10 -11.10 -16.89 -15.11
CA ILE A 10 -9.84 -17.52 -15.48
C ILE A 10 -8.81 -17.14 -14.39
N VAL A 11 -8.62 -18.03 -13.42
CA VAL A 11 -7.87 -17.75 -12.20
C VAL A 11 -6.37 -17.96 -12.41
N TYR A 12 -5.57 -17.01 -11.93
CA TYR A 12 -4.12 -17.15 -11.80
C TYR A 12 -3.72 -16.95 -10.34
N ASP A 13 -3.21 -18.01 -9.72
CA ASP A 13 -2.70 -18.01 -8.36
C ASP A 13 -1.40 -18.84 -8.27
N PRO A 14 -0.24 -18.19 -8.47
CA PRO A 14 1.05 -18.89 -8.49
C PRO A 14 1.43 -19.58 -7.17
N ILE A 15 0.96 -19.08 -6.03
CA ILE A 15 1.29 -19.67 -4.71
C ILE A 15 0.59 -21.02 -4.55
N ASN A 16 -0.61 -21.14 -5.11
CA ASN A 16 -1.38 -22.37 -5.10
C ASN A 16 -1.23 -23.20 -6.40
N GLY A 17 -0.38 -22.76 -7.34
CA GLY A 17 -0.09 -23.48 -8.59
C GLY A 17 -1.20 -23.45 -9.64
N ILE A 18 -2.11 -22.47 -9.57
CA ILE A 18 -3.24 -22.32 -10.50
C ILE A 18 -2.81 -21.42 -11.66
N GLU A 19 -2.80 -21.95 -12.88
CA GLU A 19 -2.28 -21.28 -14.08
C GLU A 19 -3.34 -21.16 -15.19
N GLY A 20 -4.31 -20.27 -14.99
CA GLY A 20 -5.34 -19.96 -15.99
C GLY A 20 -6.50 -20.93 -16.04
N GLU A 21 -6.81 -21.58 -14.91
CA GLU A 21 -7.93 -22.50 -14.78
C GLU A 21 -9.25 -21.76 -14.63
N GLN A 22 -10.34 -22.32 -15.18
CA GLN A 22 -11.67 -21.76 -15.01
C GLN A 22 -12.24 -22.20 -13.66
N MET A 23 -12.42 -21.26 -12.73
CA MET A 23 -12.82 -21.55 -11.35
C MET A 23 -13.72 -20.45 -10.76
N ASP A 24 -14.43 -20.80 -9.69
CA ASP A 24 -15.22 -19.88 -8.89
C ASP A 24 -14.42 -19.49 -7.63
N ILE A 25 -14.56 -18.25 -7.17
CA ILE A 25 -13.97 -17.74 -5.92
C ILE A 25 -15.10 -17.28 -5.00
N ALA A 26 -15.21 -17.93 -3.85
CA ALA A 26 -16.19 -17.60 -2.83
C ALA A 26 -15.58 -16.67 -1.76
N VAL A 27 -16.30 -15.61 -1.42
CA VAL A 27 -15.88 -14.61 -0.43
C VAL A 27 -16.99 -14.40 0.59
N LYS A 28 -16.65 -14.43 1.87
CA LYS A 28 -17.58 -14.18 2.98
C LYS A 28 -16.94 -13.26 4.00
N ASP A 29 -17.63 -12.19 4.35
CA ASP A 29 -17.20 -11.23 5.37
C ASP A 29 -15.75 -10.71 5.19
N GLY A 30 -15.33 -10.54 3.93
CA GLY A 30 -14.01 -10.01 3.58
C GLY A 30 -12.88 -11.04 3.46
N VAL A 31 -13.16 -12.33 3.62
CA VAL A 31 -12.18 -13.42 3.47
C VAL A 31 -12.60 -14.42 2.40
N ILE A 32 -11.62 -15.03 1.73
CA ILE A 32 -11.85 -16.13 0.79
C ILE A 32 -12.23 -17.38 1.60
N VAL A 33 -13.28 -18.08 1.17
CA VAL A 33 -13.82 -19.29 1.83
C VAL A 33 -14.04 -20.40 0.79
N GLU A 34 -14.24 -21.63 1.25
CA GLU A 34 -14.50 -22.78 0.36
C GLU A 34 -15.84 -22.64 -0.38
N GLU A 35 -16.90 -22.22 0.33
CA GLU A 35 -18.25 -22.12 -0.21
C GLU A 35 -19.02 -20.94 0.39
N VAL A 36 -20.05 -20.48 -0.32
CA VAL A 36 -21.01 -19.47 0.12
C VAL A 36 -22.44 -19.98 -0.08
N SER A 37 -23.41 -19.36 0.59
CA SER A 37 -24.81 -19.74 0.46
C SER A 37 -25.35 -19.46 -0.96
N PRO A 38 -26.44 -20.13 -1.38
CA PRO A 38 -27.11 -19.84 -2.65
C PRO A 38 -27.63 -18.39 -2.79
N GLN A 39 -27.66 -17.63 -1.69
CA GLN A 39 -28.09 -16.23 -1.66
C GLN A 39 -26.94 -15.25 -1.86
N ALA A 40 -25.70 -15.75 -2.00
CA ALA A 40 -24.53 -14.91 -2.26
C ALA A 40 -24.71 -14.06 -3.52
N GLN A 41 -24.19 -12.85 -3.48
CA GLN A 41 -24.14 -11.98 -4.65
C GLN A 41 -23.22 -12.60 -5.70
N VAL A 42 -23.75 -12.91 -6.88
CA VAL A 42 -22.96 -13.47 -7.97
C VAL A 42 -22.34 -12.35 -8.81
N LEU A 43 -21.03 -12.43 -9.02
CA LEU A 43 -20.27 -11.63 -9.97
C LEU A 43 -19.82 -12.54 -11.11
N ASP A 44 -20.34 -12.33 -12.32
CA ASP A 44 -19.95 -13.11 -13.49
C ASP A 44 -18.62 -12.60 -14.06
N ALA A 45 -17.58 -13.44 -13.99
CA ALA A 45 -16.23 -13.18 -14.49
C ALA A 45 -15.91 -14.02 -15.75
N SER A 46 -16.93 -14.50 -16.47
CA SER A 46 -16.76 -15.27 -17.69
C SER A 46 -15.87 -14.55 -18.71
N GLY A 47 -14.78 -15.18 -19.12
CA GLY A 47 -13.80 -14.61 -20.06
C GLY A 47 -12.90 -13.52 -19.47
N MET A 48 -12.95 -13.30 -18.15
CA MET A 48 -12.12 -12.33 -17.43
C MET A 48 -11.02 -13.05 -16.65
N LEU A 49 -9.85 -12.41 -16.58
CA LEU A 49 -8.78 -12.84 -15.68
C LEU A 49 -9.15 -12.48 -14.24
N VAL A 50 -8.93 -13.42 -13.32
CA VAL A 50 -9.10 -13.24 -11.88
C VAL A 50 -7.76 -13.50 -11.21
N MET A 51 -7.29 -12.53 -10.44
CA MET A 51 -6.01 -12.55 -9.73
C MET A 51 -6.21 -12.04 -8.31
N ALA A 52 -5.27 -12.35 -7.42
CA ALA A 52 -5.17 -11.68 -6.13
C ALA A 52 -4.98 -10.15 -6.31
N GLY A 53 -5.39 -9.38 -5.31
CA GLY A 53 -5.13 -7.94 -5.28
C GLY A 53 -3.63 -7.63 -5.38
N GLY A 54 -3.27 -6.66 -6.21
CA GLY A 54 -1.87 -6.28 -6.42
C GLY A 54 -1.22 -5.74 -5.14
N VAL A 55 0.05 -6.12 -4.92
CA VAL A 55 0.87 -5.68 -3.78
C VAL A 55 2.09 -4.94 -4.28
N ASP A 56 2.14 -3.63 -4.03
CA ASP A 56 3.30 -2.79 -4.33
C ASP A 56 4.13 -2.56 -3.06
N ILE A 57 5.26 -3.25 -2.98
CA ILE A 57 6.14 -3.21 -1.80
C ILE A 57 7.03 -1.97 -1.73
N HIS A 58 7.04 -1.12 -2.77
CA HIS A 58 7.97 0.00 -2.84
C HIS A 58 7.45 1.14 -3.72
N ALA A 59 6.62 2.01 -3.14
CA ALA A 59 6.17 3.22 -3.80
C ALA A 59 6.22 4.44 -2.88
N HIS A 60 6.83 5.52 -3.37
CA HIS A 60 6.87 6.79 -2.63
C HIS A 60 5.52 7.51 -2.73
N ILE A 61 4.60 7.18 -1.82
CA ILE A 61 3.21 7.67 -1.82
C ILE A 61 2.93 8.67 -0.69
N ALA A 62 3.74 8.70 0.36
CA ALA A 62 3.44 9.47 1.57
C ALA A 62 4.67 10.09 2.27
N GLY A 63 4.42 11.21 2.94
CA GLY A 63 5.35 11.87 3.85
C GLY A 63 6.09 13.06 3.26
N SER A 64 6.94 13.67 4.10
CA SER A 64 7.51 15.00 3.85
C SER A 64 8.24 15.15 2.52
N LYS A 65 8.98 14.12 2.07
CA LYS A 65 9.67 14.14 0.78
C LYS A 65 8.71 14.11 -0.41
N VAL A 66 7.62 13.34 -0.32
CA VAL A 66 6.64 13.24 -1.40
C VAL A 66 5.87 14.54 -1.49
N ASN A 67 5.46 15.10 -0.34
CA ASN A 67 4.77 16.37 -0.31
C ASN A 67 5.62 17.57 -0.77
N ALA A 68 6.92 17.56 -0.47
CA ALA A 68 7.84 18.54 -1.04
C ALA A 68 7.87 18.45 -2.58
N GLY A 69 7.86 17.24 -3.14
CA GLY A 69 7.72 17.01 -4.58
C GLY A 69 6.43 17.60 -5.17
N ARG A 70 5.29 17.41 -4.49
CA ARG A 70 4.00 18.02 -4.86
C ARG A 70 4.08 19.56 -4.84
N LEU A 71 4.66 20.13 -3.78
CA LEU A 71 4.78 21.57 -3.61
C LEU A 71 5.66 22.23 -4.69
N MET A 72 6.76 21.59 -5.05
CA MET A 72 7.72 22.11 -6.03
C MET A 72 7.24 22.00 -7.48
N ARG A 73 6.13 21.30 -7.75
CA ARG A 73 5.71 20.94 -9.11
C ARG A 73 4.29 21.35 -9.48
N PRO A 74 3.93 22.65 -9.38
CA PRO A 74 2.61 23.13 -9.79
C PRO A 74 2.31 22.86 -11.28
N GLU A 75 3.33 22.77 -12.13
CA GLU A 75 3.19 22.43 -13.55
C GLU A 75 2.72 20.98 -13.79
N ASP A 76 3.05 20.05 -12.89
CA ASP A 76 2.56 18.67 -12.92
C ASP A 76 1.07 18.63 -12.57
N HIS A 77 0.67 19.41 -11.57
CA HIS A 77 -0.71 19.51 -11.10
C HIS A 77 -1.63 20.18 -12.12
N TYR A 78 -1.17 21.28 -12.73
CA TYR A 78 -1.95 22.02 -13.73
C TYR A 78 -2.31 21.15 -14.95
N ARG A 79 -1.42 20.23 -15.33
CA ARG A 79 -1.60 19.37 -16.52
C ARG A 79 -2.44 18.13 -16.30
N ASP A 80 -2.73 17.77 -15.05
CA ASP A 80 -3.47 16.56 -14.70
C ASP A 80 -4.46 16.82 -13.56
N PRO A 81 -5.51 17.62 -13.80
CA PRO A 81 -6.59 17.82 -12.83
C PRO A 81 -7.49 16.59 -12.78
N VAL A 82 -7.86 16.18 -11.57
CA VAL A 82 -8.81 15.09 -11.32
C VAL A 82 -10.09 15.67 -10.72
N PRO A 83 -11.21 15.70 -11.47
CA PRO A 83 -12.46 16.25 -10.96
C PRO A 83 -13.06 15.38 -9.86
N LYS A 84 -13.79 16.03 -8.96
CA LYS A 84 -14.62 15.33 -7.95
C LYS A 84 -15.72 14.53 -8.66
N THR A 85 -16.04 13.36 -8.15
CA THR A 85 -17.19 12.55 -8.60
C THR A 85 -18.19 12.35 -7.45
N ALA A 86 -19.24 11.57 -7.69
CA ALA A 86 -20.17 11.15 -6.63
C ALA A 86 -19.47 10.33 -5.53
N TYR A 87 -18.39 9.62 -5.86
CA TYR A 87 -17.72 8.66 -4.96
C TYR A 87 -16.28 9.06 -4.60
N THR A 88 -15.65 9.95 -5.37
CA THR A 88 -14.24 10.31 -5.20
C THR A 88 -14.05 11.81 -4.99
N ARG A 89 -13.08 12.18 -4.14
CA ARG A 89 -12.64 13.58 -4.01
C ARG A 89 -11.91 14.04 -5.27
N SER A 90 -11.85 15.36 -5.47
CA SER A 90 -10.98 15.94 -6.49
C SER A 90 -9.51 15.81 -6.10
N GLY A 91 -8.63 15.95 -7.08
CA GLY A 91 -7.19 15.93 -6.89
C GLY A 91 -6.45 16.47 -8.10
N VAL A 92 -5.13 16.34 -8.09
CA VAL A 92 -4.23 16.79 -9.17
C VAL A 92 -2.99 15.92 -9.24
N GLY A 93 -2.21 16.08 -10.31
CA GLY A 93 -0.84 15.60 -10.42
C GLY A 93 -0.72 14.25 -11.12
N ARG A 94 0.22 14.18 -12.06
CA ARG A 94 0.52 13.01 -12.89
C ARG A 94 1.62 12.18 -12.29
N THR A 95 2.75 12.82 -11.98
CA THR A 95 3.97 12.14 -11.53
C THR A 95 4.06 12.08 -10.01
N VAL A 96 3.57 13.10 -9.31
CA VAL A 96 3.44 13.09 -7.84
C VAL A 96 2.01 13.48 -7.49
N PRO A 97 1.04 12.57 -7.64
CA PRO A 97 -0.37 12.90 -7.45
C PRO A 97 -0.69 13.34 -6.02
N SER A 98 -1.76 14.10 -5.87
CA SER A 98 -2.38 14.38 -4.58
C SER A 98 -2.87 13.10 -3.91
N ILE A 99 -2.92 13.10 -2.57
CA ILE A 99 -3.07 11.91 -1.72
C ILE A 99 -4.27 11.04 -2.10
N PHE A 100 -5.48 11.61 -2.21
CA PHE A 100 -6.68 10.84 -2.60
C PHE A 100 -6.54 10.18 -3.98
N THR A 101 -5.94 10.89 -4.94
CA THR A 101 -5.72 10.42 -6.31
C THR A 101 -4.86 9.17 -6.35
N ILE A 102 -3.88 9.04 -5.45
CA ILE A 102 -3.00 7.86 -5.37
C ILE A 102 -3.82 6.60 -5.13
N GLY A 103 -4.66 6.59 -4.08
CA GLY A 103 -5.48 5.42 -3.74
C GLY A 103 -6.43 5.04 -4.86
N TYR A 104 -7.12 6.02 -5.46
CA TYR A 104 -8.03 5.75 -6.57
C TYR A 104 -7.33 5.21 -7.82
N ARG A 105 -6.10 5.66 -8.12
CA ARG A 105 -5.35 5.18 -9.28
C ARG A 105 -4.85 3.77 -9.09
N TYR A 106 -4.33 3.42 -7.91
CA TYR A 106 -3.95 2.04 -7.60
C TYR A 106 -5.16 1.09 -7.64
N ALA A 107 -6.27 1.48 -7.03
CA ALA A 107 -7.49 0.65 -7.03
C ALA A 107 -8.00 0.35 -8.46
N LYS A 108 -7.91 1.32 -9.39
CA LYS A 108 -8.26 1.11 -10.81
C LYS A 108 -7.35 0.11 -11.52
N LEU A 109 -6.12 -0.08 -11.04
CA LEU A 109 -5.17 -1.05 -11.57
C LEU A 109 -5.32 -2.43 -10.90
N GLY A 110 -6.23 -2.59 -9.93
CA GLY A 110 -6.41 -3.84 -9.18
C GLY A 110 -5.44 -4.02 -8.01
N TYR A 111 -4.73 -2.96 -7.59
CA TYR A 111 -3.87 -3.01 -6.41
C TYR A 111 -4.67 -2.74 -5.13
N THR A 112 -4.36 -3.50 -4.10
CA THR A 112 -5.03 -3.42 -2.78
C THR A 112 -4.07 -3.09 -1.66
N THR A 113 -2.75 -3.30 -1.83
CA THR A 113 -1.75 -3.00 -0.80
C THR A 113 -0.59 -2.22 -1.40
N VAL A 114 -0.19 -1.11 -0.75
CA VAL A 114 0.94 -0.29 -1.19
C VAL A 114 1.76 0.17 0.00
N ILE A 115 3.08 0.06 -0.10
CA ILE A 115 3.99 0.31 1.01
C ILE A 115 4.90 1.52 0.73
N GLU A 116 4.91 2.49 1.65
CA GLU A 116 5.81 3.65 1.61
C GLU A 116 7.22 3.23 2.06
N PRO A 117 8.22 3.19 1.17
CA PRO A 117 9.49 2.53 1.44
C PRO A 117 10.47 3.40 2.23
N ALA A 118 10.16 4.67 2.51
CA ALA A 118 11.09 5.56 3.20
C ALA A 118 10.38 6.67 3.97
N THR A 119 10.31 6.52 5.29
CA THR A 119 9.91 7.59 6.20
C THR A 119 11.06 7.95 7.15
N PRO A 120 11.48 9.23 7.23
CA PRO A 120 12.38 9.67 8.28
C PRO A 120 11.67 9.58 9.63
N SER A 121 12.28 8.94 10.63
CA SER A 121 11.63 8.64 11.91
C SER A 121 10.97 9.86 12.58
N LEU A 122 11.62 11.02 12.55
CA LEU A 122 11.07 12.27 13.12
C LEU A 122 9.85 12.82 12.35
N LYS A 123 9.70 12.47 11.08
CA LYS A 123 8.61 12.92 10.19
C LYS A 123 7.57 11.84 9.93
N THR A 124 7.66 10.69 10.58
CA THR A 124 6.72 9.58 10.36
C THR A 124 5.29 9.93 10.74
N LYS A 125 5.07 10.87 11.67
CA LYS A 125 3.73 11.43 11.90
C LYS A 125 3.09 11.98 10.61
N HIS A 126 3.84 12.76 9.82
CA HIS A 126 3.35 13.30 8.55
C HIS A 126 3.11 12.17 7.54
N THR A 127 3.97 11.14 7.51
CA THR A 127 3.69 9.94 6.69
C THR A 127 2.36 9.30 7.05
N HIS A 128 2.07 9.07 8.34
CA HIS A 128 0.79 8.50 8.78
C HIS A 128 -0.41 9.39 8.47
N GLU A 129 -0.30 10.70 8.67
CA GLU A 129 -1.35 11.65 8.29
C GLU A 129 -1.68 11.57 6.79
N GLU A 130 -0.68 11.44 5.93
CA GLU A 130 -0.94 11.23 4.49
C GLU A 130 -1.47 9.83 4.18
N LEU A 131 -0.96 8.78 4.83
CA LEU A 131 -1.44 7.41 4.60
C LEU A 131 -2.90 7.24 5.00
N ASP A 132 -3.36 7.87 6.08
CA ASP A 132 -4.76 7.88 6.51
C ASP A 132 -5.68 8.46 5.43
N ASP A 133 -5.22 9.51 4.74
CA ASP A 133 -5.93 10.14 3.63
C ASP A 133 -5.86 9.35 2.30
N VAL A 134 -5.00 8.34 2.17
CA VAL A 134 -4.96 7.47 0.98
C VAL A 134 -6.11 6.45 1.07
N PRO A 135 -7.14 6.53 0.21
CA PRO A 135 -8.32 5.68 0.32
C PRO A 135 -8.07 4.26 -0.21
N ILE A 136 -8.94 3.33 0.18
CA ILE A 136 -9.07 1.94 -0.32
C ILE A 136 -7.93 1.00 0.08
N LEU A 137 -6.68 1.43 -0.07
CA LEU A 137 -5.51 0.56 0.03
C LEU A 137 -5.17 0.19 1.47
N ASP A 138 -4.68 -1.02 1.69
CA ASP A 138 -3.87 -1.36 2.86
C ASP A 138 -2.47 -0.77 2.69
N LYS A 139 -1.90 -0.29 3.81
CA LYS A 139 -0.70 0.54 3.79
C LYS A 139 0.23 0.21 4.94
N ALA A 140 1.52 0.40 4.70
CA ALA A 140 2.54 0.47 5.75
C ALA A 140 3.65 1.45 5.35
N CYS A 141 4.59 1.72 6.26
CA CYS A 141 5.78 2.51 5.96
C CYS A 141 7.05 1.91 6.55
N PHE A 142 8.20 2.17 5.90
CA PHE A 142 9.50 1.70 6.36
C PHE A 142 10.35 2.85 6.92
N PRO A 143 10.60 2.88 8.25
CA PRO A 143 11.51 3.84 8.85
C PRO A 143 12.94 3.65 8.36
N LEU A 144 13.63 4.76 8.17
CA LEU A 144 15.02 4.80 7.71
C LEU A 144 15.99 4.66 8.89
N PHE A 145 16.88 3.66 8.81
CA PHE A 145 17.88 3.37 9.83
C PHE A 145 19.33 3.48 9.34
N GLY A 146 19.54 3.52 8.02
CA GLY A 146 20.89 3.49 7.42
C GLY A 146 21.82 4.66 7.80
N SER A 147 21.26 5.76 8.31
CA SER A 147 22.01 6.93 8.78
C SER A 147 21.59 7.37 10.18
N ASP A 148 20.98 6.47 10.95
CA ASP A 148 20.56 6.75 12.31
C ASP A 148 21.77 6.73 13.26
N LEU A 149 22.07 7.87 13.89
CA LEU A 149 23.27 8.04 14.70
C LEU A 149 23.32 7.12 15.92
N ILE A 150 22.17 6.86 16.55
CA ILE A 150 22.10 6.02 17.75
C ILE A 150 22.38 4.58 17.36
N LEU A 151 21.72 4.10 16.29
CA LEU A 151 21.95 2.76 15.76
C LEU A 151 23.40 2.58 15.31
N LEU A 152 23.94 3.52 14.54
CA LEU A 152 25.31 3.44 14.03
C LEU A 152 26.35 3.40 15.16
N GLU A 153 26.12 4.12 16.27
CA GLU A 153 27.00 4.06 17.44
C GLU A 153 26.89 2.73 18.20
N HIS A 154 25.72 2.07 18.20
CA HIS A 154 25.62 0.71 18.73
C HIS A 154 26.38 -0.29 17.84
N VAL A 155 26.16 -0.24 16.52
CA VAL A 155 26.80 -1.13 15.54
C VAL A 155 28.32 -0.98 15.57
N LYS A 156 28.84 0.26 15.54
CA LYS A 156 30.28 0.55 15.59
C LYS A 156 30.98 -0.08 16.80
N ASN A 157 30.30 -0.10 17.96
CA ASN A 157 30.85 -0.63 19.21
C ASN A 157 30.53 -2.14 19.42
N GLY A 158 29.97 -2.83 18.43
CA GLY A 158 29.61 -4.25 18.54
C GLY A 158 28.43 -4.54 19.48
N ARG A 159 27.65 -3.52 19.85
CA ARG A 159 26.52 -3.58 20.80
C ARG A 159 25.22 -3.99 20.09
N ILE A 160 25.18 -5.22 19.58
CA ILE A 160 24.10 -5.70 18.70
C ILE A 160 22.78 -5.90 19.45
N GLU A 161 22.80 -6.32 20.72
CA GLU A 161 21.58 -6.48 21.53
C GLU A 161 20.92 -5.12 21.78
N GLU A 162 21.71 -4.10 22.12
CA GLU A 162 21.22 -2.74 22.31
C GLU A 162 20.76 -2.11 20.99
N ALA A 163 21.45 -2.40 19.87
CA ALA A 163 20.99 -2.01 18.53
C ALA A 163 19.60 -2.58 18.21
N ALA A 164 19.40 -3.87 18.49
CA ALA A 164 18.11 -4.53 18.28
C ALA A 164 17.02 -3.94 19.20
N GLY A 165 17.34 -3.68 20.47
CA GLY A 165 16.43 -3.03 21.41
C GLY A 165 16.03 -1.62 20.97
N TYR A 166 16.98 -0.83 20.48
CA TYR A 166 16.73 0.50 19.91
C TYR A 166 15.80 0.44 18.69
N VAL A 167 16.08 -0.46 17.74
CA VAL A 167 15.24 -0.64 16.55
C VAL A 167 13.84 -1.09 16.94
N ALA A 168 13.69 -2.05 17.86
CA ALA A 168 12.38 -2.50 18.33
C ALA A 168 11.57 -1.35 18.93
N TRP A 169 12.18 -0.54 19.79
CA TRP A 169 11.54 0.65 20.35
C TRP A 169 11.15 1.66 19.27
N MET A 170 12.05 1.94 18.31
CA MET A 170 11.79 2.87 17.23
C MET A 170 10.63 2.43 16.34
N MET A 171 10.59 1.15 15.97
CA MET A 171 9.53 0.57 15.14
C MET A 171 8.16 0.72 15.80
N GLU A 172 8.06 0.45 17.10
CA GLU A 172 6.85 0.67 17.88
C GLU A 172 6.50 2.16 17.98
N ALA A 173 7.48 3.02 18.29
CA ALA A 173 7.28 4.45 18.48
C ALA A 173 6.75 5.15 17.22
N VAL A 174 7.29 4.80 16.05
CA VAL A 174 6.91 5.42 14.77
C VAL A 174 5.87 4.61 13.99
N LYS A 175 5.45 3.45 14.51
CA LYS A 175 4.51 2.52 13.86
C LYS A 175 5.00 2.12 12.45
N GLY A 176 6.26 1.70 12.38
CA GLY A 176 6.92 1.24 11.16
C GLY A 176 6.75 -0.28 10.95
N TYR A 177 6.97 -0.73 9.71
CA TYR A 177 6.82 -2.15 9.35
C TYR A 177 8.12 -2.89 9.02
N ALA A 178 9.07 -2.24 8.32
CA ALA A 178 10.38 -2.82 8.04
C ALA A 178 11.54 -1.84 8.24
N ILE A 179 12.73 -2.38 8.52
CA ILE A 179 13.99 -1.63 8.60
C ILE A 179 14.41 -1.24 7.19
N LYS A 180 14.42 0.06 6.86
CA LYS A 180 14.94 0.55 5.58
C LYS A 180 16.35 1.09 5.72
N VAL A 181 17.22 0.66 4.82
CA VAL A 181 18.57 1.20 4.63
C VAL A 181 18.66 1.82 3.24
N VAL A 182 19.16 3.05 3.15
CA VAL A 182 19.37 3.78 1.90
C VAL A 182 20.75 4.44 1.98
N ASN A 183 21.66 4.04 1.09
CA ASN A 183 23.03 4.56 1.01
C ASN A 183 23.74 4.66 2.38
N PRO A 184 23.95 3.51 3.07
CA PRO A 184 24.60 3.47 4.37
C PRO A 184 26.09 3.80 4.30
#